data_AF-A0A6P8X3J4-F1
#
_entry.id   AF-A0A6P8X3J4-F1
#
_cell.length_a   1.000
_cell.length_b   1.000
_cell.length_c   1.000
_cell.angle_alpha   90.00
_cell.angle_beta   90.00
_cell.angle_gamma   90.00
#
_symmetry.space_group_name_H-M   'P 1'
#
loop_
_entity.id
_entity.type
_entity.pdbx_description
1 polymer ?
#
loop_
_entity_poly.entity_id
_entity_poly.type
_entity_poly.pdbx_seq_one_letter_code
_entity_poly.pdbx_strand_id
1 'polypeptide(L)'
;MTVILKSIIFIGIFAVLLGLVHSFSDDDLDMAVNQCLEDNNISREEYVALMNVTSSEEADDDLEMKYKCALHCLAVALEVVDSNGYVDVELVENHGKLTEDNYVAFTECKEENDYLEDMCEYAYKFVICLQTRIDLNAFNNETD
;
A
#
# COMPACT_ATOMS: atom_id res chain seq x y z
N MET A 1 45.01 9.89 -11.71
CA MET A 1 44.20 8.72 -12.14
C MET A 1 43.21 8.33 -11.03
N THR A 2 42.45 9.30 -10.52
CA THR A 2 41.59 9.11 -9.32
C THR A 2 40.24 9.81 -9.43
N VAL A 3 40.05 10.65 -10.45
CA VAL A 3 38.78 11.35 -10.71
C VAL A 3 37.82 10.46 -11.53
N ILE A 4 38.34 9.69 -12.50
CA ILE A 4 37.54 8.80 -13.36
C ILE A 4 36.90 7.65 -12.56
N LEU A 5 37.58 7.15 -11.52
CA LEU A 5 37.08 6.06 -10.67
C LEU A 5 35.90 6.51 -9.78
N LYS A 6 35.90 7.76 -9.30
CA LYS A 6 34.77 8.34 -8.53
C LYS A 6 33.53 8.59 -9.40
N SER A 7 33.73 8.94 -10.68
CA SER A 7 32.63 9.17 -11.62
C SER A 7 31.93 7.86 -12.05
N ILE A 8 32.63 6.73 -12.14
CA ILE A 8 32.01 5.42 -12.44
C ILE A 8 31.21 4.90 -11.22
N ILE A 9 31.70 5.15 -10.01
CA ILE A 9 31.00 4.82 -8.76
C ILE A 9 29.70 5.66 -8.64
N PHE A 10 29.73 6.94 -9.00
CA PHE A 10 28.53 7.80 -9.02
C PHE A 10 27.46 7.34 -10.03
N ILE A 11 27.87 6.82 -11.19
CA ILE A 11 26.96 6.27 -12.21
C ILE A 11 26.34 4.95 -11.73
N GLY A 12 27.10 4.11 -11.03
CA GLY A 12 26.57 2.90 -10.39
C GLY A 12 25.57 3.20 -9.27
N ILE A 13 25.82 4.23 -8.47
CA ILE A 13 24.90 4.71 -7.41
C ILE A 13 23.60 5.27 -8.03
N PHE A 14 23.68 5.99 -9.15
CA PHE A 14 22.50 6.50 -9.84
C PHE A 14 21.65 5.37 -10.47
N ALA A 15 22.29 4.30 -10.98
CA ALA A 15 21.60 3.11 -11.48
C ALA A 15 20.94 2.29 -10.37
N VAL A 16 21.52 2.29 -9.16
CA VAL A 16 20.96 1.64 -7.96
C VAL A 16 19.80 2.46 -7.39
N LEU A 17 19.89 3.78 -7.38
CA LEU A 17 18.79 4.68 -6.96
C LEU A 17 17.58 4.59 -7.91
N LEU A 18 17.82 4.39 -9.22
CA LEU A 18 16.75 4.08 -10.16
C LEU A 18 16.09 2.73 -9.86
N GLY A 19 16.85 1.73 -9.37
CA GLY A 19 16.33 0.41 -9.03
C GLY A 19 15.36 0.35 -7.83
N LEU A 20 15.41 1.32 -6.92
CA LEU A 20 14.60 1.35 -5.70
C LEU A 20 13.26 2.08 -5.88
N VAL A 21 13.14 2.96 -6.88
CA VAL A 21 11.90 3.68 -7.24
C VAL A 21 11.00 2.85 -8.17
N HIS A 22 11.42 1.65 -8.55
CA HIS A 22 10.77 0.83 -9.59
C HIS A 22 9.66 -0.13 -9.11
N SER A 23 9.23 -0.15 -7.84
CA SER A 23 8.06 -1.00 -7.50
C SER A 23 6.76 -0.40 -8.04
N PHE A 24 6.52 0.90 -7.86
CA PHE A 24 5.44 1.65 -8.53
C PHE A 24 5.89 3.10 -8.69
N SER A 25 5.72 3.71 -9.88
CA SER A 25 5.97 5.15 -10.03
C SER A 25 4.83 5.95 -9.39
N ASP A 26 5.10 7.18 -8.92
CA ASP A 26 4.04 8.07 -8.40
C ASP A 26 2.92 8.27 -9.43
N ASP A 27 3.26 8.26 -10.72
CA ASP A 27 2.32 8.35 -11.83
C ASP A 27 1.45 7.09 -11.95
N ASP A 28 2.02 5.89 -11.76
CA ASP A 28 1.27 4.63 -11.77
C ASP A 28 0.30 4.54 -10.58
N LEU A 29 0.74 5.01 -9.41
CA LEU A 29 -0.10 5.08 -8.22
C LEU A 29 -1.25 6.07 -8.39
N ASP A 30 -0.99 7.30 -8.90
CA ASP A 30 -2.06 8.28 -9.14
C ASP A 30 -3.03 7.79 -10.23
N MET A 31 -2.54 7.09 -11.26
CA MET A 31 -3.37 6.46 -12.28
C MET A 31 -4.26 5.36 -11.67
N ALA A 32 -3.70 4.46 -10.87
CA ALA A 32 -4.45 3.40 -10.19
C ALA A 32 -5.52 3.97 -9.25
N VAL A 33 -5.16 4.99 -8.46
CA VAL A 33 -6.10 5.70 -7.59
C VAL A 33 -7.23 6.32 -8.44
N ASN A 34 -6.91 7.08 -9.49
CA ASN A 34 -7.93 7.69 -10.35
C ASN A 34 -8.90 6.67 -10.95
N GLN A 35 -8.37 5.58 -11.48
CA GLN A 35 -9.18 4.52 -12.09
C GLN A 35 -10.12 3.90 -11.05
N CYS A 36 -9.61 3.55 -9.87
CA CYS A 36 -10.42 2.95 -8.81
C CYS A 36 -11.48 3.90 -8.24
N LEU A 37 -11.22 5.21 -8.22
CA LEU A 37 -12.22 6.21 -7.84
C LEU A 37 -13.33 6.31 -8.90
N GLU A 38 -12.96 6.35 -10.18
CA GLU A 38 -13.93 6.40 -11.28
C GLU A 38 -14.83 5.16 -11.30
N ASP A 39 -14.24 3.96 -11.21
CA ASP A 39 -14.97 2.69 -11.22
C ASP A 39 -15.96 2.55 -10.05
N ASN A 40 -15.70 3.23 -8.94
CA ASN A 40 -16.54 3.21 -7.74
C ASN A 40 -17.42 4.47 -7.57
N ASN A 41 -17.49 5.35 -8.57
CA ASN A 41 -18.25 6.60 -8.53
C ASN A 41 -17.89 7.48 -7.32
N ILE A 42 -16.59 7.64 -7.07
CA ILE A 42 -16.05 8.49 -6.01
C ILE A 42 -15.36 9.68 -6.68
N SER A 43 -15.76 10.90 -6.31
CA SER A 43 -15.02 12.09 -6.72
C SER A 43 -13.69 12.21 -5.96
N ARG A 44 -12.72 12.90 -6.55
CA ARG A 44 -11.43 13.16 -5.89
C ARG A 44 -11.63 14.00 -4.62
N GLU A 45 -12.62 14.89 -4.59
CA GLU A 45 -13.00 15.66 -3.42
C GLU A 45 -13.54 14.78 -2.28
N GLU A 46 -14.41 13.82 -2.59
CA GLU A 46 -14.91 12.83 -1.61
C GLU A 46 -13.75 11.98 -1.05
N TYR A 47 -12.84 11.53 -1.90
CA TYR A 47 -11.67 10.73 -1.48
C TYR A 47 -10.75 11.51 -0.53
N VAL A 48 -10.43 12.77 -0.85
CA VAL A 48 -9.61 13.63 0.01
C VAL A 48 -10.31 13.91 1.34
N ALA A 49 -11.63 14.13 1.33
CA ALA A 49 -12.40 14.29 2.56
C ALA A 49 -12.34 13.03 3.44
N LEU A 50 -12.44 11.85 2.84
CA LEU A 50 -12.37 10.57 3.56
C LEU A 50 -11.01 10.35 4.23
N MET A 51 -9.90 10.54 3.49
CA MET A 51 -8.55 10.38 4.05
C MET A 51 -8.28 11.30 5.25
N ASN A 52 -8.86 12.50 5.23
CA ASN A 52 -8.74 13.44 6.35
C ASN A 52 -9.52 12.97 7.60
N VAL A 53 -10.62 12.22 7.42
CA VAL A 53 -11.46 11.73 8.53
C VAL A 53 -10.92 10.42 9.12
N THR A 54 -10.45 9.48 8.29
CA THR A 54 -9.90 8.17 8.74
C THR A 54 -8.56 8.30 9.48
N SER A 55 -7.95 9.48 9.47
CA SER A 55 -6.80 9.82 10.32
C SER A 55 -7.16 10.06 11.80
N SER A 56 -8.46 10.14 12.13
CA SER A 56 -8.95 10.17 13.51
C SER A 56 -9.28 8.75 13.97
N GLU A 57 -9.00 8.42 15.24
CA GLU A 57 -9.05 7.07 15.84
C GLU A 57 -10.44 6.38 15.81
N GLU A 58 -11.45 6.99 15.20
CA GLU A 58 -12.78 6.42 15.02
C GLU A 58 -12.96 5.95 13.56
N ALA A 59 -12.40 4.78 13.27
CA ALA A 59 -12.74 4.05 12.06
C ALA A 59 -14.20 3.61 12.14
N ASP A 60 -15.07 4.33 11.43
CA ASP A 60 -16.50 4.11 11.47
C ASP A 60 -16.86 2.85 10.67
N ASP A 61 -17.41 1.83 11.34
CA ASP A 61 -17.94 0.61 10.70
C ASP A 61 -18.97 0.93 9.58
N ASP A 62 -19.52 2.16 9.60
CA ASP A 62 -20.48 2.71 8.66
C ASP A 62 -19.88 3.29 7.36
N LEU A 63 -18.59 3.06 7.06
CA LEU A 63 -18.04 3.47 5.78
C LEU A 63 -18.84 2.87 4.60
N GLU A 64 -19.28 3.71 3.66
CA GLU A 64 -20.06 3.24 2.52
C GLU A 64 -19.28 2.23 1.67
N MET A 65 -19.99 1.23 1.14
CA MET A 65 -19.41 0.13 0.37
C MET A 65 -18.54 0.59 -0.81
N LYS A 66 -18.89 1.70 -1.47
CA LYS A 66 -18.09 2.23 -2.59
C LYS A 66 -16.64 2.54 -2.20
N TYR A 67 -16.42 3.04 -0.98
CA TYR A 67 -15.07 3.35 -0.49
C TYR A 67 -14.31 2.09 -0.10
N LYS A 68 -14.99 1.12 0.51
CA LYS A 68 -14.44 -0.21 0.82
C LYS A 68 -13.98 -0.92 -0.46
N CYS A 69 -14.80 -0.85 -1.52
CA CYS A 69 -14.47 -1.42 -2.82
C CYS A 69 -13.36 -0.66 -3.56
N ALA A 70 -13.24 0.65 -3.38
CA ALA A 70 -12.10 1.41 -3.90
C ALA A 70 -10.77 0.96 -3.28
N LEU A 71 -10.74 0.61 -1.99
CA LEU A 71 -9.55 0.02 -1.34
C LEU A 71 -9.19 -1.34 -1.95
N HIS A 72 -10.19 -2.21 -2.14
CA HIS A 72 -9.95 -3.50 -2.79
C HIS A 72 -9.44 -3.33 -4.23
N CYS A 73 -10.06 -2.43 -5.01
CA CYS A 73 -9.61 -2.10 -6.35
C CYS A 73 -8.14 -1.68 -6.38
N LEU A 74 -7.73 -0.81 -5.44
CA LEU A 74 -6.34 -0.35 -5.36
C LEU A 74 -5.39 -1.50 -5.05
N ALA A 75 -5.74 -2.40 -4.14
CA ALA A 75 -4.94 -3.58 -3.83
C ALA A 75 -4.77 -4.52 -5.04
N VAL A 76 -5.82 -4.67 -5.87
CA VAL A 76 -5.75 -5.40 -7.14
C VAL A 76 -4.85 -4.69 -8.14
N ALA A 77 -5.00 -3.37 -8.31
CA ALA A 77 -4.23 -2.58 -9.26
C ALA A 77 -2.73 -2.53 -8.93
N LEU A 78 -2.38 -2.63 -7.64
CA LEU A 78 -1.02 -2.73 -7.15
C LEU A 78 -0.51 -4.18 -7.09
N GLU A 79 -1.28 -5.15 -7.58
CA GLU A 79 -0.88 -6.57 -7.64
C GLU A 79 -0.46 -7.15 -6.27
N VAL A 80 -1.02 -6.65 -5.16
CA VAL A 80 -0.72 -7.10 -3.79
C VAL A 80 -1.73 -8.10 -3.22
N VAL A 81 -2.56 -8.69 -4.09
CA VAL A 81 -3.57 -9.69 -3.72
C VAL A 81 -3.33 -11.01 -4.44
N ASP A 82 -3.73 -12.11 -3.79
CA ASP A 82 -3.72 -13.45 -4.35
C ASP A 82 -4.88 -13.67 -5.35
N SER A 83 -4.93 -14.85 -5.97
CA SER A 83 -5.97 -15.20 -6.95
C SER A 83 -7.40 -15.24 -6.38
N ASN A 84 -7.55 -15.22 -5.06
CA ASN A 84 -8.84 -15.21 -4.37
C ASN A 84 -9.23 -13.80 -3.91
N GLY A 85 -8.38 -12.78 -4.12
CA GLY A 85 -8.64 -11.39 -3.77
C GLY A 85 -8.20 -11.00 -2.36
N TYR A 86 -7.54 -11.89 -1.61
CA TYR A 86 -6.98 -11.56 -0.31
C TYR A 86 -5.56 -11.03 -0.44
N VAL A 87 -5.09 -10.22 0.50
CA VAL A 87 -3.70 -9.72 0.49
C VAL A 87 -2.71 -10.86 0.47
N ASP A 88 -1.74 -10.81 -0.43
CA ASP A 88 -0.62 -11.74 -0.49
C ASP A 88 0.57 -11.10 0.22
N VAL A 89 0.80 -11.53 1.46
CA VAL A 89 1.84 -10.97 2.33
C VAL A 89 3.24 -11.19 1.76
N GLU A 90 3.46 -12.30 1.05
CA GLU A 90 4.75 -12.56 0.39
C GLU A 90 4.98 -11.60 -0.78
N LEU A 91 3.94 -11.31 -1.58
CA LEU A 91 4.04 -10.29 -2.64
C LEU A 91 4.29 -8.90 -2.08
N VAL A 92 3.61 -8.52 -0.99
CA VAL A 92 3.85 -7.23 -0.32
C VAL A 92 5.30 -7.10 0.14
N GLU A 93 5.84 -8.12 0.83
CA GLU A 93 7.25 -8.16 1.27
C GLU A 93 8.21 -8.03 0.09
N ASN A 94 7.90 -8.68 -1.04
CA ASN A 94 8.71 -8.60 -2.25
C ASN A 94 8.67 -7.22 -2.92
N HIS A 95 7.54 -6.51 -2.83
CA HIS A 95 7.38 -5.15 -3.36
C HIS A 95 8.01 -4.08 -2.50
N GLY A 96 7.96 -4.25 -1.18
CA GLY A 96 8.59 -3.36 -0.21
C GLY A 96 8.97 -4.18 1.02
N LYS A 97 10.28 -4.32 1.27
CA LYS A 97 10.81 -5.05 2.42
C LYS A 97 10.13 -4.58 3.70
N LEU A 98 9.24 -5.39 4.26
CA LEU A 98 8.61 -5.08 5.53
C LEU A 98 9.63 -5.34 6.63
N THR A 99 9.53 -4.57 7.71
CA THR A 99 10.17 -4.98 8.95
C THR A 99 9.50 -6.25 9.48
N GLU A 100 10.20 -6.98 10.34
CA GLU A 100 9.64 -8.17 11.00
C GLU A 100 8.29 -7.86 11.68
N ASP A 101 8.21 -6.74 12.41
CA ASP A 101 6.98 -6.30 13.08
C ASP A 101 5.84 -6.01 12.09
N ASN A 102 6.14 -5.37 10.95
CA ASN A 102 5.13 -5.10 9.93
C ASN A 102 4.70 -6.38 9.21
N TYR A 103 5.63 -7.30 8.93
CA TYR A 103 5.29 -8.62 8.38
C TYR A 103 4.33 -9.40 9.29
N VAL A 104 4.58 -9.37 10.61
CA VAL A 104 3.68 -9.96 11.60
C VAL A 104 2.31 -9.28 11.57
N ALA A 105 2.26 -7.94 11.56
CA ALA A 105 1.00 -7.20 11.49
C ALA A 105 0.16 -7.57 10.24
N PHE A 106 0.80 -7.66 9.06
CA PHE A 106 0.12 -8.09 7.83
C PHE A 106 -0.42 -9.52 7.92
N THR A 107 0.38 -10.43 8.48
CA THR A 107 -0.02 -11.84 8.63
C THR A 107 -1.21 -11.97 9.58
N GLU A 108 -1.13 -11.38 10.77
CA GLU A 108 -2.22 -11.44 11.76
C GLU A 108 -3.50 -10.76 11.24
N CYS A 109 -3.39 -9.60 10.62
CA CYS A 109 -4.54 -8.92 10.04
C CYS A 109 -5.18 -9.69 8.89
N LYS A 110 -4.39 -10.47 8.12
CA LYS A 110 -4.94 -11.38 7.10
C LYS A 110 -5.71 -12.52 7.78
N GLU A 111 -5.09 -13.22 8.73
CA GLU A 111 -5.69 -14.35 9.45
C GLU A 111 -6.99 -13.96 10.17
N GLU A 112 -7.05 -12.75 10.74
CA GLU A 112 -8.26 -12.25 11.42
C GLU A 112 -9.42 -11.94 10.49
N ASN A 113 -9.22 -11.91 9.17
CA ASN A 113 -10.21 -11.45 8.21
C ASN A 113 -10.38 -12.39 7.00
N ASP A 114 -9.59 -13.47 6.88
CA ASP A 114 -9.60 -14.38 5.73
C ASP A 114 -10.91 -15.16 5.52
N TYR A 115 -11.78 -15.17 6.54
CA TYR A 115 -13.12 -15.76 6.47
C TYR A 115 -14.14 -14.85 5.78
N LEU A 116 -13.81 -13.58 5.52
CA LEU A 116 -14.72 -12.64 4.88
C LEU A 116 -14.83 -12.96 3.38
N GLU A 117 -16.06 -13.18 2.91
CA GLU A 117 -16.36 -13.48 1.50
C GLU A 117 -16.49 -12.21 0.64
N ASP A 118 -16.88 -11.08 1.25
CA ASP A 118 -16.96 -9.79 0.58
C ASP A 118 -15.57 -9.15 0.57
N MET A 119 -14.95 -9.08 -0.60
CA MET A 119 -13.58 -8.57 -0.75
C MET A 119 -13.45 -7.08 -0.45
N CYS A 120 -14.52 -6.30 -0.62
CA CYS A 120 -14.53 -4.90 -0.25
C CYS A 120 -14.52 -4.77 1.28
N GLU A 121 -15.37 -5.54 1.97
CA GLU A 121 -15.40 -5.58 3.44
C GLU A 121 -14.07 -6.11 3.99
N TYR A 122 -13.51 -7.16 3.40
CA TYR A 122 -12.18 -7.67 3.73
C TYR A 122 -11.11 -6.58 3.60
N ALA A 123 -11.02 -5.91 2.45
CA ALA A 123 -10.01 -4.87 2.24
C ALA A 123 -10.11 -3.75 3.28
N TYR A 124 -11.33 -3.33 3.61
CA TYR A 124 -11.55 -2.34 4.65
C TYR A 124 -11.12 -2.83 6.04
N LYS A 125 -11.60 -3.98 6.49
CA LYS A 125 -11.27 -4.53 7.82
C LYS A 125 -9.79 -4.84 7.95
N PHE A 126 -9.14 -5.29 6.88
CA PHE A 126 -7.71 -5.48 6.81
C PHE A 126 -6.94 -4.17 7.02
N VAL A 127 -7.31 -3.10 6.31
CA VAL A 127 -6.67 -1.76 6.48
C VAL A 127 -6.87 -1.21 7.88
N ILE A 128 -8.08 -1.33 8.45
CA ILE A 128 -8.35 -0.89 9.82
C ILE A 128 -7.51 -1.68 10.83
N CYS A 129 -7.40 -3.00 10.65
CA CYS A 129 -6.53 -3.82 11.49
C CYS A 129 -5.07 -3.33 11.41
N LEU A 130 -4.55 -3.12 10.21
CA LEU A 130 -3.18 -2.64 10.00
C LEU A 130 -2.92 -1.29 10.66
N GLN A 131 -3.85 -0.34 10.58
CA GLN A 131 -3.70 0.99 11.17
C GLN A 131 -3.39 0.95 12.68
N THR A 132 -3.85 -0.10 13.38
CA THR A 132 -3.62 -0.27 14.81
C THR A 132 -2.33 -1.02 15.16
N ARG A 133 -1.68 -1.68 14.19
CA ARG A 133 -0.58 -2.62 14.43
C ARG A 133 0.71 -2.29 13.67
N ILE A 134 0.61 -1.50 12.61
CA ILE A 134 1.74 -1.19 11.75
C ILE A 134 2.58 -0.05 12.33
N ASP A 135 3.91 -0.19 12.31
CA ASP A 135 4.80 0.92 12.63
C ASP A 135 5.07 1.73 11.36
N LEU A 136 4.41 2.88 11.25
CA LEU A 136 4.59 3.80 10.11
C LEU A 136 5.99 4.42 10.06
N ASN A 137 6.77 4.38 11.15
CA ASN A 137 8.17 4.85 11.12
C ASN A 137 9.09 3.85 10.41
N ALA A 138 8.69 2.59 10.30
CA ALA A 138 9.46 1.55 9.62
C ALA A 138 9.52 1.73 8.09
N PHE A 139 8.51 2.35 7.48
CA PHE A 139 8.51 2.68 6.05
C PHE A 139 9.33 3.94 5.71
N ASN A 140 9.76 4.71 6.72
CA ASN A 140 10.53 5.95 6.55
C ASN A 140 12.03 5.78 6.87
N ASN A 141 12.49 4.57 7.24
CA ASN A 141 13.87 4.31 7.70
C ASN A 141 14.80 3.75 6.61
N GLU A 142 14.76 4.32 5.41
CA GLU A 142 15.88 4.24 4.45
C GLU A 142 16.64 5.57 4.35
N THR A 143 16.85 6.26 5.48
CA THR A 143 17.85 7.34 5.59
C THR A 143 18.65 7.21 6.89
N ASP A 144 19.74 6.45 6.84
CA ASP A 144 21.02 6.78 7.49
C ASP A 144 22.20 6.09 6.77
#